data_AF-A0A9Q2EWL6-F1
#
_entry.id   AF-A0A9Q2EWL6-F1
#
_cell.length_a   1.000
_cell.length_b   1.000
_cell.length_c   1.000
_cell.angle_alpha   90.00
_cell.angle_beta   90.00
_cell.angle_gamma   90.00
#
_symmetry.space_group_name_H-M   'P 1'
#
loop_
_entity.id
_entity.type
_entity.pdbx_description
1 polymer ?
#
loop_
_entity_poly.entity_id
_entity_poly.type
_entity_poly.pdbx_seq_one_letter_code
_entity_poly.pdbx_strand_id
1 'polypeptide(L)'
;MTEEQKAQAKAGKDIQPKNPCADYSAQEHVSNGKLDTQLISTTKKEKTADFYNRNGCKIKVDLSKIPDENIIDVSDGGGLSGKAARYAKKDREVLIKNGIPAGAYEIIE
;
A
#
# COMPACT_ATOMS: atom_id res chain seq x y z
N MET A 1 -0.42 -3.48 -7.28
CA MET A 1 -0.48 -2.16 -7.95
C MET A 1 -1.45 -2.26 -9.14
N THR A 2 -2.28 -1.24 -9.40
CA THR A 2 -3.15 -1.19 -10.60
C THR A 2 -2.34 -0.82 -11.85
N GLU A 3 -2.90 -0.96 -13.06
CA GLU A 3 -2.23 -0.50 -14.30
C GLU A 3 -2.02 1.02 -14.31
N GLU A 4 -2.95 1.80 -13.73
CA GLU A 4 -2.80 3.24 -13.60
C GLU A 4 -1.64 3.63 -12.67
N GLN A 5 -1.56 3.00 -11.49
CA GLN A 5 -0.46 3.21 -10.55
C GLN A 5 0.88 2.79 -11.14
N LYS A 6 0.91 1.73 -11.96
CA LYS A 6 2.09 1.31 -12.73
C LYS A 6 2.51 2.36 -13.76
N ALA A 7 1.56 2.95 -14.47
CA ALA A 7 1.84 4.03 -15.43
C ALA A 7 2.41 5.27 -14.70
N GLN A 8 1.86 5.62 -13.54
CA GLN A 8 2.37 6.70 -12.69
C GLN A 8 3.81 6.41 -12.23
N ALA A 9 4.06 5.20 -11.72
CA ALA A 9 5.37 4.77 -11.27
C ALA A 9 6.43 4.92 -12.38
N LYS A 10 6.12 4.39 -13.58
CA LYS A 10 6.99 4.46 -14.76
C LYS A 10 7.20 5.86 -15.30
N ALA A 11 6.23 6.75 -15.11
CA ALA A 11 6.32 8.16 -15.49
C ALA A 11 7.08 9.01 -14.45
N GLY A 12 7.56 8.42 -13.34
CA GLY A 12 8.20 9.16 -12.26
C GLY A 12 7.26 10.16 -11.58
N LYS A 13 5.97 9.81 -11.46
CA LYS A 13 4.94 10.64 -10.83
C LYS A 13 4.52 10.04 -9.49
N ASP A 14 3.89 10.87 -8.66
CA ASP A 14 3.25 10.39 -7.44
C ASP A 14 2.25 9.28 -7.76
N ILE A 15 2.35 8.18 -7.03
CA ILE A 15 1.46 7.03 -7.15
C ILE A 15 0.23 7.31 -6.31
N GLN A 16 -0.90 7.54 -6.97
CA GLN A 16 -2.15 7.90 -6.31
C GLN A 16 -2.87 6.65 -5.77
N PRO A 17 -3.60 6.77 -4.64
CA PRO A 17 -4.55 5.73 -4.25
C PRO A 17 -5.69 5.66 -5.28
N LYS A 18 -6.46 4.58 -5.27
CA LYS A 18 -7.55 4.40 -6.25
C LYS A 18 -8.63 5.47 -6.14
N ASN A 19 -8.89 5.93 -4.91
CA ASN A 19 -9.80 7.05 -4.65
C ASN A 19 -9.25 7.94 -3.53
N PRO A 20 -8.52 9.02 -3.86
CA PRO A 20 -7.94 9.94 -2.87
C PRO A 20 -8.97 10.62 -1.96
N CYS A 21 -10.22 10.74 -2.39
CA CYS A 21 -11.29 11.41 -1.64
C CYS A 21 -12.10 10.46 -0.75
N ALA A 22 -11.77 9.16 -0.73
CA ALA A 22 -12.46 8.21 0.13
C ALA A 22 -12.05 8.38 1.61
N ASP A 23 -12.91 7.91 2.51
CA ASP A 23 -12.70 8.00 3.95
C ASP A 23 -12.96 6.66 4.65
N TYR A 24 -12.40 5.59 4.08
CA TYR A 24 -12.51 4.24 4.67
C TYR A 24 -11.51 4.06 5.79
N SER A 25 -11.91 3.34 6.83
CA SER A 25 -10.97 2.91 7.87
C SER A 25 -9.97 1.88 7.35
N ALA A 26 -8.82 1.76 8.04
CA ALA A 26 -7.86 0.67 7.79
C ALA A 26 -8.53 -0.72 7.93
N GLN A 27 -9.49 -0.85 8.87
CA GLN A 27 -10.27 -2.07 9.04
C GLN A 27 -11.08 -2.42 7.79
N GLU A 28 -11.80 -1.47 7.21
CA GLU A 28 -12.61 -1.70 6.01
C GLU A 28 -11.73 -2.03 4.80
N HIS A 29 -10.65 -1.27 4.62
CA HIS A 29 -9.69 -1.48 3.53
C HIS A 29 -9.08 -2.88 3.55
N VAL A 30 -8.55 -3.31 4.70
CA VAL A 30 -7.94 -4.65 4.84
C VAL A 30 -9.00 -5.76 4.78
N SER A 31 -10.22 -5.50 5.28
CA SER A 31 -11.30 -6.50 5.23
C SER A 31 -11.85 -6.71 3.83
N ASN A 32 -11.79 -5.69 2.97
CA ASN A 32 -12.33 -5.75 1.62
C ASN A 32 -11.38 -5.06 0.61
N GLY A 33 -10.38 -5.81 0.14
CA GLY A 33 -9.43 -5.33 -0.87
C GLY A 33 -10.01 -5.00 -2.25
N LYS A 34 -11.34 -5.13 -2.44
CA LYS A 34 -12.03 -4.67 -3.67
C LYS A 34 -12.47 -3.21 -3.58
N LEU A 35 -12.41 -2.58 -2.41
CA LEU A 35 -12.77 -1.17 -2.26
C LEU A 35 -11.75 -0.28 -3.00
N ASP A 36 -12.27 0.83 -3.49
CA ASP A 36 -11.47 1.94 -4.01
C ASP A 36 -11.36 2.98 -2.90
N THR A 37 -10.24 2.90 -2.20
CA THR A 37 -9.96 3.69 -0.99
C THR A 37 -8.84 4.69 -1.24
N GLN A 38 -8.62 5.54 -0.25
CA GLN A 38 -7.53 6.49 -0.13
C GLN A 38 -6.22 5.86 0.38
N LEU A 39 -6.19 4.53 0.53
CA LEU A 39 -5.11 3.77 1.13
C LEU A 39 -4.43 2.88 0.08
N ILE A 40 -3.10 2.84 0.11
CA ILE A 40 -2.27 1.94 -0.70
C ILE A 40 -1.69 0.88 0.21
N SER A 41 -2.02 -0.38 -0.05
CA SER A 41 -1.40 -1.53 0.64
C SER A 41 0.04 -1.73 0.18
N THR A 42 0.97 -1.77 1.15
CA THR A 42 2.36 -2.16 0.97
C THR A 42 2.72 -3.26 1.97
N THR A 43 3.90 -3.87 1.83
CA THR A 43 4.34 -4.97 2.69
C THR A 43 5.82 -4.86 3.04
N LYS A 44 6.17 -5.22 4.27
CA LYS A 44 7.58 -5.38 4.70
C LYS A 44 8.21 -6.70 4.24
N LYS A 45 7.44 -7.59 3.58
CA LYS A 45 7.88 -8.91 3.12
C LYS A 45 8.00 -8.95 1.61
N GLU A 46 9.22 -9.10 1.12
CA GLU A 46 9.49 -9.23 -0.32
C GLU A 46 8.71 -10.38 -0.96
N LYS A 47 8.67 -11.57 -0.33
CA LYS A 47 7.88 -12.72 -0.82
C LYS A 47 6.38 -12.39 -1.01
N THR A 48 5.83 -11.54 -0.15
CA THR A 48 4.44 -11.08 -0.28
C THR A 48 4.32 -10.09 -1.44
N ALA A 49 5.27 -9.18 -1.61
CA ALA A 49 5.32 -8.27 -2.76
C ALA A 49 5.39 -9.05 -4.08
N ASP A 50 6.23 -10.09 -4.15
CA ASP A 50 6.34 -10.96 -5.33
C ASP A 50 5.03 -11.69 -5.64
N PHE A 51 4.38 -12.25 -4.61
CA PHE A 51 3.09 -12.94 -4.76
C PHE A 51 1.99 -12.03 -5.35
N TYR A 52 1.99 -10.75 -4.99
CA TYR A 52 1.02 -9.76 -5.47
C TYR A 52 1.48 -8.99 -6.72
N ASN A 53 2.68 -9.26 -7.26
CA ASN A 53 3.22 -8.61 -8.45
C ASN A 53 2.58 -9.15 -9.76
N ARG A 54 1.25 -9.05 -9.89
CA ARG A 54 0.51 -9.57 -11.04
C ARG A 54 0.78 -8.80 -12.34
N ASN A 55 1.16 -7.53 -12.21
CA ASN A 55 1.27 -6.60 -13.34
C ASN A 55 2.73 -6.37 -13.76
N GLY A 56 3.68 -7.17 -13.25
CA GLY A 56 5.10 -7.06 -13.59
C GLY A 56 5.71 -5.72 -13.23
N CYS A 57 5.28 -5.12 -12.12
CA CYS A 57 5.83 -3.89 -11.60
C CYS A 57 5.79 -3.92 -10.07
N LYS A 58 6.97 -4.13 -9.49
CA LYS A 58 7.23 -4.10 -8.05
C LYS A 58 7.99 -2.81 -7.76
N ILE A 59 7.68 -2.17 -6.64
CA ILE A 59 8.39 -0.99 -6.18
C ILE A 59 8.86 -1.22 -4.76
N LYS A 60 10.00 -0.65 -4.41
CA LYS A 60 10.45 -0.51 -3.04
C LYS A 60 10.20 0.93 -2.59
N VAL A 61 9.54 1.07 -1.44
CA VAL A 61 9.13 2.35 -0.89
C VAL A 61 10.05 2.73 0.27
N ASP A 62 10.55 3.95 0.24
CA ASP A 62 11.33 4.56 1.31
C ASP A 62 10.40 5.33 2.24
N LEU A 63 10.01 4.69 3.35
CA LEU A 63 9.10 5.27 4.34
C LEU A 63 9.64 6.53 4.99
N SER A 64 10.97 6.75 5.02
CA SER A 64 11.56 7.98 5.60
C SER A 64 11.23 9.25 4.81
N LYS A 65 10.75 9.08 3.57
CA LYS A 65 10.32 10.17 2.68
C LYS A 65 8.81 10.36 2.66
N ILE A 66 8.09 9.68 3.54
CA ILE A 66 6.64 9.78 3.68
C ILE A 66 6.35 10.36 5.07
N PRO A 67 5.47 11.38 5.20
CA PRO A 67 5.08 11.89 6.51
C PRO A 67 4.47 10.79 7.39
N ASP A 68 4.85 10.72 8.66
CA ASP A 68 4.43 9.67 9.59
C ASP A 68 2.89 9.59 9.71
N GLU A 69 2.19 10.72 9.63
CA GLU A 69 0.72 10.77 9.67
C GLU A 69 0.04 10.10 8.47
N ASN A 70 0.78 9.85 7.39
CA ASN A 70 0.33 9.12 6.22
C ASN A 70 0.67 7.63 6.27
N ILE A 71 1.37 7.16 7.30
CA ILE A 71 1.78 5.76 7.47
C ILE A 71 0.91 5.12 8.53
N ILE A 72 0.21 4.05 8.15
CA ILE A 72 -0.55 3.21 9.10
C ILE A 72 0.11 1.84 9.13
N ASP A 73 0.96 1.63 10.14
CA ASP A 73 1.62 0.34 10.35
C ASP A 73 0.64 -0.64 11.03
N VAL A 74 0.16 -1.60 10.25
CA VAL A 74 -0.70 -2.71 10.72
C VAL A 74 0.04 -4.05 10.67
N SER A 75 1.38 -4.03 10.60
CA SER A 75 2.19 -5.21 10.29
C SER A 75 2.25 -6.24 11.44
N ASP A 76 1.78 -5.88 12.62
CA ASP A 76 1.56 -6.78 13.76
C ASP A 76 0.08 -7.13 13.98
N GLY A 77 -0.82 -6.56 13.17
CA GLY A 77 -2.28 -6.64 13.28
C GLY A 77 -2.89 -5.60 14.22
N GLY A 78 -2.09 -4.67 14.76
CA GLY A 78 -2.54 -3.59 15.64
C GLY A 78 -3.58 -2.70 14.99
N GLY A 79 -4.54 -2.22 15.78
CA GLY A 79 -5.66 -1.40 15.30
C GLY A 79 -6.71 -2.12 14.44
N LEU A 80 -6.51 -3.41 14.16
CA LEU A 80 -7.44 -4.24 13.39
C LEU A 80 -8.05 -5.37 14.24
N SER A 81 -9.12 -5.96 13.74
CA SER A 81 -9.82 -7.07 14.39
C SER A 81 -10.10 -8.23 13.42
N GLY A 82 -10.33 -9.42 13.99
CA GLY A 82 -10.78 -10.60 13.26
C GLY A 82 -9.84 -11.03 12.14
N LYS A 83 -10.41 -11.29 10.95
CA LYS A 83 -9.62 -11.76 9.79
C LYS A 83 -8.63 -10.70 9.31
N ALA A 84 -8.99 -9.42 9.37
CA ALA A 84 -8.15 -8.32 8.90
C ALA A 84 -6.81 -8.27 9.67
N ALA A 85 -6.86 -8.32 11.00
CA ALA A 85 -5.66 -8.37 11.84
C ALA A 85 -4.74 -9.56 11.49
N ARG A 86 -5.33 -10.73 11.21
CA ARG A 86 -4.56 -11.93 10.84
C ARG A 86 -3.89 -11.79 9.48
N TYR A 87 -4.58 -11.21 8.50
CA TYR A 87 -4.01 -10.98 7.16
C TYR A 87 -2.91 -9.93 7.21
N ALA A 88 -3.17 -8.78 7.83
CA ALA A 88 -2.17 -7.72 7.97
C ALA A 88 -0.90 -8.21 8.69
N LYS A 89 -1.04 -8.98 9.77
CA LYS A 89 0.09 -9.61 10.47
C LYS A 89 0.84 -10.63 9.61
N LYS A 90 0.11 -11.49 8.89
CA LYS A 90 0.70 -12.50 8.00
C LYS A 90 1.52 -11.82 6.90
N ASP A 91 0.97 -10.78 6.30
CA ASP A 91 1.54 -10.11 5.14
C ASP A 91 2.48 -8.96 5.53
N ARG A 92 2.61 -8.65 6.83
CA ARG A 92 3.38 -7.52 7.36
C ARG A 92 3.00 -6.22 6.65
N GLU A 93 1.69 -6.02 6.54
CA GLU A 93 1.10 -4.93 5.77
C GLU A 93 1.36 -3.58 6.42
N VAL A 94 1.65 -2.58 5.60
CA VAL A 94 1.72 -1.16 5.96
C VAL A 94 0.88 -0.41 4.95
N LEU A 95 -0.04 0.43 5.43
CA LEU A 95 -0.89 1.23 4.55
C LEU A 95 -0.30 2.64 4.42
N ILE A 96 -0.33 3.17 3.21
CA ILE A 96 0.08 4.53 2.91
C ILE A 96 -1.16 5.33 2.49
N LYS A 97 -1.43 6.43 3.21
CA LYS A 97 -2.49 7.39 2.91
C LYS A 97 -1.96 8.45 1.95
N ASN A 98 -2.84 9.01 1.12
CA ASN A 98 -2.55 10.16 0.23
C ASN A 98 -1.49 9.89 -0.87
N GLY A 99 -1.19 8.62 -1.15
CA GLY A 99 -0.29 8.25 -2.25
C GLY A 99 1.18 8.15 -1.85
N ILE A 100 2.01 7.74 -2.81
CA ILE A 100 3.46 7.58 -2.65
C ILE A 100 4.16 8.62 -3.54
N PRO A 101 4.93 9.57 -2.98
CA PRO A 101 5.62 10.59 -3.76
C PRO A 101 6.64 10.00 -4.75
N ALA A 102 6.85 10.64 -5.90
CA ALA A 102 7.79 10.22 -6.95
C ALA A 102 9.24 9.96 -6.45
N GLY A 103 9.68 10.69 -5.43
CA GLY A 103 11.02 10.52 -4.83
C GLY A 103 11.10 9.48 -3.70
N ALA A 104 9.97 8.91 -3.30
CA ALA A 104 9.83 7.98 -2.18
C ALA A 104 9.77 6.51 -2.63
N TYR A 105 9.96 6.19 -3.90
CA TYR A 105 10.00 4.82 -4.37
C TYR A 105 11.05 4.60 -5.47
N GLU A 106 11.46 3.34 -5.62
CA GLU A 106 12.26 2.82 -6.72
C GLU A 106 11.53 1.63 -7.36
N ILE A 107 11.50 1.55 -8.69
CA ILE A 107 11.00 0.35 -9.38
C ILE A 107 12.08 -0.73 -9.25
N ILE A 108 11.69 -1.91 -8.79
CA ILE A 108 12.57 -3.07 -8.66
C ILE A 108 12.03 -4.23 -9.49
N GLU A 109 12.94 -4.96 -10.13
CA GLU A 109 12.62 -6.15 -10.96
C GLU A 109 12.38 -7.40 -10.09
#